data_AF-A0A252F3X1-F1
#
_entry.id   AF-A0A252F3X1-F1
#
_cell.length_a   1.000
_cell.length_b   1.000
_cell.length_c   1.000
_cell.angle_alpha   90.00
_cell.angle_beta   90.00
_cell.angle_gamma   90.00
#
_symmetry.space_group_name_H-M   'P 1'
#
loop_
_entity.id
_entity.type
_entity.pdbx_description
1 polymer ?
#
loop_
_entity_poly.entity_id
_entity_poly.type
_entity_poly.pdbx_seq_one_letter_code
_entity_poly.pdbx_strand_id
1 'polypeptide(L)'
;MNQTCAFFGHRDICTDICVPLEVQIRRVVTEFGVSTFWCGGMGAFDMFAASAVKHLQTEFPHLRLLLVLAYLPAQSAEIPDIYDGSLYP
;
A
#
# COMPACT_ATOMS: atom_id res chain seq x y z
N MET A 1 8.49 -13.37 11.73
CA MET A 1 9.01 -12.45 10.70
C MET A 1 7.80 -11.81 10.05
N ASN A 2 7.70 -10.48 10.02
CA ASN A 2 6.61 -9.79 9.32
C ASN A 2 6.90 -9.89 7.82
N GLN A 3 5.99 -10.49 7.05
CA GLN A 3 6.13 -10.56 5.60
C GLN A 3 5.71 -9.23 4.97
N THR A 4 6.51 -8.79 4.00
CA THR A 4 6.29 -7.55 3.26
C THR A 4 5.87 -7.87 1.83
N CYS A 5 4.82 -7.23 1.35
CA CYS A 5 4.41 -7.23 -0.05
C CYS A 5 4.65 -5.83 -0.65
N ALA A 6 5.22 -5.77 -1.86
CA ALA A 6 5.43 -4.53 -2.58
C ALA A 6 4.50 -4.46 -3.80
N PHE A 7 3.93 -3.28 -4.03
CA PHE A 7 3.01 -3.02 -5.14
C PHE A 7 3.75 -2.47 -6.37
N PHE A 8 3.38 -2.98 -7.55
CA PHE A 8 3.84 -2.48 -8.85
C PHE A 8 2.69 -2.54 -9.85
N GLY A 9 2.43 -1.45 -10.55
CA GLY A 9 1.38 -1.41 -11.57
C GLY A 9 1.41 -0.16 -12.44
N HIS A 10 0.42 -0.05 -13.32
CA HIS A 10 0.35 1.03 -14.31
C HIS A 10 -0.11 2.35 -13.71
N ARG A 11 0.44 3.45 -14.24
CA ARG A 11 0.02 4.82 -13.89
C ARG A 11 -1.43 5.08 -14.28
N ASP A 12 -1.83 4.60 -15.46
CA ASP A 12 -3.16 4.81 -16.03
C ASP A 12 -3.87 3.46 -16.11
N ILE A 13 -4.85 3.26 -15.23
CA ILE A 13 -5.64 2.04 -15.15
C ILE A 13 -7.08 2.36 -14.71
N CYS A 14 -8.06 1.60 -15.21
CA CYS A 14 -9.46 1.82 -14.86
C CYS A 14 -9.80 1.27 -13.46
N THR A 15 -10.91 1.75 -12.91
CA THR A 15 -11.42 1.36 -11.57
C THR A 15 -11.89 -0.10 -11.48
N ASP A 16 -12.02 -0.80 -12.61
CA ASP A 16 -12.44 -2.21 -12.64
C ASP A 16 -11.47 -3.12 -11.88
N ILE A 17 -10.23 -2.66 -11.65
CA ILE A 17 -9.25 -3.41 -10.86
C ILE A 17 -9.48 -3.33 -9.35
N CYS A 18 -10.24 -2.35 -8.83
CA CYS A 18 -10.30 -2.08 -7.39
C CYS A 18 -10.79 -3.30 -6.60
N VAL A 19 -11.88 -3.93 -7.06
CA VAL A 19 -12.45 -5.13 -6.43
C VAL A 19 -11.49 -6.32 -6.49
N PRO A 20 -10.98 -6.75 -7.67
CA PRO A 20 -10.06 -7.88 -7.71
C PRO A 20 -8.75 -7.59 -6.97
N LEU A 21 -8.27 -6.34 -6.96
CA LEU A 21 -7.08 -5.94 -6.21
C LEU A 21 -7.28 -6.13 -4.70
N GLU A 22 -8.38 -5.64 -4.12
CA GLU A 22 -8.67 -5.84 -2.70
C GLU A 22 -8.80 -7.32 -2.34
N VAL A 23 -9.43 -8.14 -3.19
CA VAL A 23 -9.52 -9.60 -3.02
C VAL A 23 -8.12 -10.23 -2.96
N GLN A 24 -7.21 -9.84 -3.85
CA GLN A 24 -5.83 -10.35 -3.84
C GLN A 24 -5.05 -9.87 -2.61
N ILE A 25 -5.22 -8.61 -2.19
CA ILE A 25 -4.57 -8.08 -0.99
C ILE A 25 -5.04 -8.86 0.25
N ARG A 26 -6.35 -9.07 0.39
CA ARG A 26 -6.91 -9.90 1.45
C ARG A 26 -6.33 -11.31 1.43
N ARG A 27 -6.23 -11.93 0.24
CA ARG A 27 -5.67 -13.27 0.09
C ARG A 27 -4.23 -13.33 0.61
N VAL A 28 -3.37 -12.37 0.27
CA VAL A 28 -1.98 -12.37 0.75
C VAL A 28 -1.87 -12.13 2.26
N VAL A 29 -2.79 -11.36 2.84
CA VAL A 29 -2.89 -11.21 4.30
C VAL A 29 -3.26 -12.55 4.95
N THR A 30 -4.34 -13.19 4.49
CA THR A 30 -4.91 -14.36 5.17
C THR A 30 -4.15 -15.66 4.91
N GLU A 31 -3.63 -15.87 3.70
CA GLU A 31 -3.01 -17.14 3.30
C GLU A 31 -1.49 -17.13 3.47
N PHE A 32 -0.85 -15.96 3.36
CA PHE A 32 0.61 -15.85 3.40
C PHE A 32 1.11 -15.12 4.66
N GLY A 33 0.22 -14.46 5.42
CA GLY A 33 0.60 -13.75 6.63
C GLY A 33 1.34 -12.44 6.34
N VAL A 34 1.08 -11.82 5.19
CA VAL A 34 1.58 -10.47 4.89
C VAL A 34 0.95 -9.47 5.85
N SER A 35 1.81 -8.69 6.50
CA SER A 35 1.38 -7.65 7.45
C SER A 35 1.90 -6.26 7.11
N THR A 36 2.81 -6.15 6.14
CA THR A 36 3.41 -4.88 5.72
C THR A 36 3.30 -4.73 4.21
N PHE A 37 2.88 -3.56 3.76
CA PHE A 37 2.72 -3.21 2.36
C PHE A 37 3.59 -2.01 2.02
N TRP A 38 4.30 -2.10 0.90
CA TRP A 38 5.09 -1.01 0.34
C TRP A 38 4.43 -0.52 -0.95
N CYS A 39 4.19 0.78 -1.01
CA CYS A 39 3.54 1.43 -2.15
C CYS A 39 4.37 2.66 -2.57
N GLY A 40 4.52 2.88 -3.88
CA GLY A 40 5.29 4.02 -4.39
C GLY A 40 4.52 5.34 -4.35
N GLY A 41 3.19 5.30 -4.18
CA GLY A 41 2.32 6.47 -4.18
C GLY A 41 2.18 7.17 -5.52
N MET A 42 2.54 6.52 -6.63
CA MET A 42 2.60 7.15 -7.96
C MET A 42 1.63 6.50 -8.96
N GLY A 43 0.60 7.25 -9.36
CA GLY A 43 -0.36 6.82 -10.38
C GLY A 43 -1.54 6.03 -9.81
N ALA A 44 -2.47 5.65 -10.70
CA ALA A 44 -3.76 5.09 -10.32
C ALA A 44 -3.66 3.74 -9.59
N PHE A 45 -2.77 2.84 -10.04
CA PHE A 45 -2.60 1.56 -9.35
C PHE A 45 -2.20 1.73 -7.88
N ASP A 46 -1.20 2.56 -7.60
CA ASP A 46 -0.71 2.81 -6.24
C ASP A 46 -1.79 3.42 -5.35
N MET A 47 -2.59 4.34 -5.89
CA MET A 47 -3.74 4.91 -5.17
C MET A 47 -4.79 3.84 -4.82
N PHE A 48 -5.12 2.95 -5.77
CA PHE A 48 -6.09 1.88 -5.54
C PHE A 48 -5.56 0.85 -4.55
N ALA A 49 -4.28 0.49 -4.63
CA ALA A 49 -3.63 -0.43 -3.68
C ALA A 49 -3.59 0.17 -2.27
N ALA A 50 -3.18 1.43 -2.13
CA ALA A 50 -3.15 2.14 -0.85
C ALA A 50 -4.56 2.23 -0.23
N SER A 51 -5.58 2.56 -1.03
CA SER A 51 -6.97 2.62 -0.56
C SER A 51 -7.47 1.25 -0.10
N ALA A 52 -7.16 0.19 -0.84
CA ALA A 52 -7.57 -1.17 -0.47
C ALA A 52 -6.92 -1.62 0.85
N VAL A 53 -5.62 -1.35 1.05
CA VAL A 53 -4.95 -1.66 2.33
C VAL A 53 -5.54 -0.83 3.46
N LYS A 54 -5.78 0.47 3.25
CA LYS A 54 -6.40 1.35 4.26
C LYS A 54 -7.80 0.88 4.67
N HIS A 55 -8.58 0.40 3.70
CA HIS A 55 -9.87 -0.22 3.96
C HIS A 55 -9.71 -1.50 4.80
N LEU A 56 -8.79 -2.40 4.41
CA LEU A 56 -8.55 -3.65 5.12
C LEU A 56 -7.99 -3.46 6.54
N GLN A 57 -7.32 -2.34 6.84
CA GLN A 57 -6.89 -2.01 8.20
C GLN A 57 -8.06 -1.91 9.20
N THR A 58 -9.29 -1.64 8.73
CA THR A 58 -10.48 -1.64 9.61
C THR A 58 -10.80 -3.03 10.16
N GLU A 59 -10.47 -4.09 9.41
CA GLU A 59 -10.65 -5.49 9.79
C GLU A 59 -9.36 -6.10 10.36
N PHE A 60 -8.21 -5.65 9.85
CA PHE A 60 -6.89 -6.12 10.23
C PHE A 60 -6.02 -4.95 10.75
N PRO A 61 -6.20 -4.49 12.01
CA PRO A 61 -5.51 -3.31 12.54
C PRO A 61 -3.98 -3.45 12.65
N HIS A 62 -3.45 -4.66 12.45
CA HIS A 62 -2.03 -4.95 12.48
C HIS A 62 -1.33 -4.69 11.14
N LEU A 63 -2.09 -4.47 10.05
CA LEU A 63 -1.51 -4.17 8.74
C LEU A 63 -0.83 -2.80 8.76
N ARG A 64 0.32 -2.72 8.09
CA ARG A 64 1.05 -1.47 7.87
C ARG A 64 1.17 -1.16 6.39
N LEU A 65 0.90 0.08 6.01
CA LEU A 65 1.11 0.62 4.67
C LEU A 65 2.17 1.71 4.72
N LEU A 66 3.31 1.48 4.08
CA LEU A 66 4.43 2.41 4.03
C LEU A 66 4.59 3.01 2.62
N LEU A 67 4.73 4.33 2.56
CA LEU A 67 5.10 5.04 1.35
C LEU A 67 6.60 4.89 1.08
N VAL A 68 6.96 4.33 -0.07
CA VAL A 68 8.34 4.25 -0.54
C VAL A 68 8.69 5.54 -1.26
N LEU A 69 9.62 6.31 -0.70
CA LEU A 69 10.02 7.60 -1.25
C LEU A 69 11.01 7.40 -2.40
N ALA A 70 10.72 8.04 -3.54
CA ALA A 70 11.61 8.03 -4.71
C ALA A 70 12.89 8.88 -4.52
N TYR A 71 12.84 9.83 -3.59
CA TYR A 71 13.93 10.78 -3.31
C TYR A 71 14.06 10.99 -1.81
N LEU A 72 15.24 11.46 -1.38
CA LEU A 72 15.50 11.79 0.01
C LEU A 72 14.45 12.80 0.49
N PRO A 73 13.70 12.50 1.58
CA PRO A 73 12.68 13.43 2.07
C PRO A 73 13.32 14.74 2.50
N ALA A 74 12.69 15.84 2.12
CA ALA A 74 12.96 17.12 2.77
C ALA A 74 12.58 17.02 4.25
N GLN A 75 13.23 17.82 5.10
CA GLN A 75 13.07 17.77 6.56
C GLN A 75 11.61 18.00 7.03
N SER A 76 10.75 18.55 6.17
CA SER A 76 9.33 18.85 6.41
C SER A 76 8.38 18.17 5.40
N ALA A 77 8.79 17.08 4.76
CA ALA A 77 7.91 16.37 3.82
C ALA A 77 6.76 15.70 4.59
N GLU A 78 5.53 16.14 4.33
CA GLU A 78 4.33 15.52 4.89
C GLU A 78 4.05 14.17 4.22
N ILE A 79 3.71 13.18 5.04
CA ILE A 79 3.27 11.87 4.58
C ILE A 79 1.74 11.92 4.50
N PRO A 80 1.12 11.57 3.37
CA PRO A 80 -0.34 11.54 3.28
C PRO A 80 -0.95 10.58 4.30
N ASP A 81 -2.06 10.97 4.95
CA ASP A 81 -2.73 10.25 6.05
C ASP A 81 -3.14 8.79 5.74
N ILE A 82 -3.19 8.45 4.45
CA ILE A 82 -3.46 7.08 4.01
C ILE A 82 -2.33 6.11 4.43
N TYR A 83 -1.10 6.60 4.54
CA TYR A 83 0.08 5.81 4.91
C TYR A 83 0.35 5.89 6.42
N ASP A 84 0.84 4.80 6.99
CA ASP A 84 1.23 4.75 8.42
C ASP A 84 2.66 5.26 8.65
N GLY A 85 3.38 5.55 7.57
CA GLY A 85 4.75 6.03 7.58
C GLY A 85 5.35 6.01 6.19
N SER A 86 6.62 6.35 6.11
CA SER A 86 7.40 6.32 4.88
C SER A 86 8.75 5.65 5.12
N LEU A 87 9.37 5.21 4.03
CA LEU A 87 10.74 4.72 4.02
C LEU A 87 11.48 5.26 2.81
N TYR A 88 12.75 5.57 3.01
CA TYR A 88 13.70 5.89 1.95
C TYR A 88 14.77 4.77 1.92
N PRO A 89 14.93 4.05 0.80
CA PRO A 89 15.88 2.94 0.68
C PRO A 89 17.36 3.32 0.84
#